data_AF-A0A7S0Q7D7-F1
#
_entry.id   AF-A0A7S0Q7D7-F1
#
_cell.length_a   1.000
_cell.length_b   1.000
_cell.length_c   1.000
_cell.angle_alpha   90.00
_cell.angle_beta   90.00
_cell.angle_gamma   90.00
#
_symmetry.space_group_name_H-M   'P 1'
#
loop_
_entity.id
_entity.type
_entity.pdbx_description
1 polymer ?
#
loop_
_entity_poly.entity_id
_entity_poly.type
_entity_poly.pdbx_seq_one_letter_code
_entity_poly.pdbx_strand_id
1 'polypeptide(L)'
;APASLLPARSAQTSPHPRSGGWQARVMSNVNAISCPKEEILRRLQRETTCSSCCSALRVMIQRPVRELNLLDSFVSHEDETGYVLKEDLSSQSALEDACAKFPLQEWLKNCQPLKRDKRCPMHTNSRHIFNSADLWEDMWAEMSSSQKTCICTVNAEELHDKLWQHCTDKHHLCKDCRNNVMWAFDKLTKKDLPPVGSEAEQEAELASLQAYFDVDKSKEGSICVHAPALPTILYHYEDTLAEESENSSKGRHAPTRQAGLSEMLCVVGRLLLRKVLTSYQSSLEEEQNQQLLLRLLLSHFHE
;
A
#
# COMPACT_ATOMS: atom_id res chain seq x y z
N ALA A 1 -17.55 36.20 -9.40
CA ALA A 1 -18.42 37.15 -8.66
C ALA A 1 -19.05 38.10 -9.67
N PRO A 2 -20.29 38.59 -9.50
CA PRO A 2 -21.04 38.81 -8.25
C PRO A 2 -22.33 37.94 -8.13
N ALA A 3 -22.69 37.43 -6.95
CA ALA A 3 -23.40 38.04 -5.80
C ALA A 3 -24.89 37.68 -5.85
N SER A 4 -25.35 36.71 -5.04
CA SER A 4 -25.84 36.85 -3.65
C SER A 4 -27.28 37.37 -3.59
N LEU A 5 -28.16 36.62 -2.91
CA LEU A 5 -28.94 37.09 -1.76
C LEU A 5 -29.91 36.00 -1.24
N LEU A 6 -29.72 35.65 0.04
CA LEU A 6 -30.69 34.98 0.92
C LEU A 6 -31.97 35.83 1.11
N PRO A 7 -33.00 35.28 1.76
CA PRO A 7 -33.28 35.80 3.09
C PRO A 7 -33.57 34.73 4.16
N ALA A 8 -33.42 35.19 5.41
CA ALA A 8 -33.53 34.44 6.64
C ALA A 8 -34.94 34.47 7.26
N ARG A 9 -35.24 33.38 8.00
CA ARG A 9 -36.06 33.19 9.22
C ARG A 9 -37.10 34.25 9.63
N SER A 10 -38.30 33.74 9.93
CA SER A 10 -39.16 34.22 11.03
C SER A 10 -39.90 33.05 11.70
N ALA A 11 -40.15 33.20 13.00
CA ALA A 11 -40.50 32.18 13.99
C ALA A 11 -42.02 31.99 14.20
N GLN A 12 -42.34 31.13 15.20
CA GLN A 12 -43.65 30.88 15.87
C GLN A 12 -44.47 29.75 15.22
N THR A 13 -45.06 28.77 15.90
CA THR A 13 -45.51 28.59 17.31
C THR A 13 -45.77 27.09 17.56
N SER A 14 -45.58 26.63 18.81
CA SER A 14 -46.14 25.34 19.28
C SER A 14 -47.65 25.47 19.52
N PRO A 15 -48.41 24.38 19.32
CA PRO A 15 -49.19 23.87 20.46
C PRO A 15 -49.24 22.32 20.51
N HIS A 16 -48.96 21.77 21.69
CA HIS A 16 -49.64 20.56 22.19
C HIS A 16 -51.02 20.96 22.75
N PRO A 17 -51.97 20.04 23.07
CA PRO A 17 -51.94 18.58 23.01
C PRO A 17 -53.18 17.95 22.34
N ARG A 18 -53.13 16.65 21.99
CA ARG A 18 -54.17 15.65 22.35
C ARG A 18 -53.91 14.29 21.70
N SER A 19 -53.77 13.30 22.56
CA SER A 19 -54.31 11.94 22.46
C SER A 19 -54.46 11.34 21.06
N GLY A 20 -53.55 10.44 20.72
CA GLY A 20 -53.73 9.47 19.64
C GLY A 20 -52.63 8.44 19.77
N GLY A 21 -52.94 7.31 20.41
CA GLY A 21 -52.06 6.17 20.43
C GLY A 21 -51.81 5.71 19.00
N TRP A 22 -50.64 6.03 18.49
CA TRP A 22 -50.06 5.37 17.34
C TRP A 22 -48.88 4.60 17.89
N GLN A 23 -49.13 3.31 18.15
CA GLN A 23 -48.10 2.30 18.12
C GLN A 23 -47.19 2.65 16.93
N ALA A 24 -45.91 2.91 17.21
CA ALA A 24 -44.87 2.82 16.21
C ALA A 24 -44.94 1.39 15.69
N ARG A 25 -45.76 1.22 14.65
CA ARG A 25 -45.80 0.04 13.82
C ARG A 25 -44.40 -0.01 13.25
N VAL A 26 -43.57 -0.87 13.83
CA VAL A 26 -42.40 -1.44 13.19
C VAL A 26 -42.84 -1.71 11.76
N MET A 27 -42.44 -0.84 10.84
CA MET A 27 -42.68 -1.06 9.44
C MET A 27 -41.86 -2.30 9.13
N SER A 28 -42.61 -3.38 8.98
CA SER A 28 -42.20 -4.69 8.52
C SER A 28 -41.01 -4.57 7.57
N ASN A 29 -39.86 -5.11 8.01
CA ASN A 29 -38.72 -5.42 7.16
C ASN A 29 -39.25 -6.08 5.88
N VAL A 30 -39.08 -5.40 4.75
CA VAL A 30 -38.85 -6.09 3.48
C VAL A 30 -37.71 -7.07 3.79
N ASN A 31 -37.92 -8.37 3.57
CA ASN A 31 -36.98 -9.43 3.98
C ASN A 31 -35.54 -9.04 3.62
N ALA A 32 -34.77 -8.60 4.62
CA ALA A 32 -33.41 -8.15 4.41
C ALA A 32 -32.60 -9.36 3.91
N ILE A 33 -32.00 -9.21 2.74
CA ILE A 33 -31.19 -10.27 2.14
C ILE A 33 -29.86 -10.30 2.87
N SER A 34 -29.63 -11.36 3.64
CA SER A 34 -28.45 -11.51 4.48
C SER A 34 -27.66 -12.76 4.09
N CYS A 35 -26.33 -12.66 4.20
CA CYS A 35 -25.41 -13.79 4.02
C CYS A 35 -24.57 -13.96 5.29
N PRO A 36 -24.66 -15.12 5.97
CA PRO A 36 -23.84 -15.40 7.13
C PRO A 36 -22.35 -15.45 6.77
N LYS A 37 -21.50 -14.87 7.62
CA LYS A 37 -20.03 -14.93 7.42
C LYS A 37 -19.50 -16.36 7.37
N GLU A 38 -20.10 -17.26 8.15
CA GLU A 38 -19.76 -18.68 8.15
C GLU A 38 -20.06 -19.35 6.80
N GLU A 39 -21.10 -18.90 6.08
CA GLU A 39 -21.40 -19.44 4.76
C GLU A 39 -20.33 -19.04 3.75
N ILE A 40 -19.87 -17.79 3.79
CA ILE A 40 -18.76 -17.31 2.95
C ILE A 40 -17.50 -18.16 3.21
N LEU A 41 -17.18 -18.44 4.48
CA LEU A 41 -16.02 -19.27 4.83
C LEU A 41 -16.17 -20.73 4.40
N ARG A 42 -17.37 -21.31 4.49
CA ARG A 42 -17.66 -22.66 3.98
C ARG A 42 -17.48 -22.74 2.48
N ARG A 43 -17.95 -21.74 1.74
CA ARG A 43 -17.78 -21.68 0.28
C ARG A 43 -16.34 -21.44 -0.12
N LEU A 44 -15.63 -20.55 0.56
CA LEU A 44 -14.20 -20.32 0.34
C LEU A 44 -13.40 -21.63 0.32
N GLN A 45 -13.68 -22.54 1.26
CA GLN A 45 -13.00 -23.85 1.35
C GLN A 45 -13.36 -24.81 0.21
N ARG A 46 -14.54 -24.66 -0.40
CA ARG A 46 -14.97 -25.45 -1.57
C ARG A 46 -14.37 -24.89 -2.84
N GLU A 47 -14.36 -23.57 -2.97
CA GLU A 47 -14.03 -22.88 -4.20
C GLU A 47 -12.53 -22.69 -4.39
N THR A 48 -11.71 -22.54 -3.33
CA THR A 48 -10.26 -22.40 -3.47
C THR A 48 -9.43 -23.27 -2.55
N THR A 49 -8.28 -23.69 -3.06
CA THR A 49 -7.26 -24.44 -2.29
C THR A 49 -6.04 -23.57 -1.95
N CYS A 50 -6.02 -22.30 -2.34
CA CYS A 50 -4.91 -21.40 -2.03
C CYS A 50 -4.91 -21.00 -0.55
N SER A 51 -3.92 -21.48 0.20
CA SER A 51 -3.79 -21.19 1.64
C SER A 51 -3.65 -19.70 1.98
N SER A 52 -3.01 -18.92 1.11
CA SER A 52 -2.89 -17.46 1.25
C SER A 52 -4.24 -16.75 1.08
N CYS A 53 -5.02 -17.05 0.04
CA CYS A 53 -6.38 -16.53 -0.12
C CYS A 53 -7.25 -16.93 1.07
N CYS A 54 -7.20 -18.20 1.51
CA CYS A 54 -7.97 -18.67 2.65
C CYS A 54 -7.63 -17.93 3.95
N SER A 55 -6.35 -17.68 4.19
CA SER A 55 -5.89 -16.96 5.39
C SER A 55 -6.26 -15.48 5.32
N ALA A 56 -6.08 -14.85 4.16
CA ALA A 56 -6.43 -13.45 3.95
C ALA A 56 -7.93 -13.21 4.14
N LEU A 57 -8.79 -14.03 3.55
CA LEU A 57 -10.24 -13.86 3.68
C LEU A 57 -10.75 -14.10 5.11
N ARG A 58 -10.13 -15.02 5.87
CA ARG A 58 -10.47 -15.21 7.29
C ARG A 58 -10.20 -13.97 8.14
N VAL A 59 -9.15 -13.22 7.84
CA VAL A 59 -8.85 -11.94 8.52
C VAL A 59 -9.76 -10.84 7.96
N MET A 60 -9.91 -10.78 6.64
CA MET A 60 -10.68 -9.75 5.95
C MET A 60 -12.15 -9.73 6.36
N ILE A 61 -12.77 -10.91 6.53
CA ILE A 61 -14.18 -11.01 6.92
C ILE A 61 -14.46 -10.48 8.33
N GLN A 62 -13.42 -10.34 9.17
CA GLN A 62 -13.55 -9.78 10.52
C GLN A 62 -13.40 -8.25 10.53
N ARG A 63 -13.03 -7.64 9.40
CA ARG A 63 -12.88 -6.19 9.31
C ARG A 63 -14.25 -5.52 9.15
N PRO A 64 -14.42 -4.30 9.70
CA PRO A 64 -15.63 -3.50 9.46
C PRO A 64 -15.88 -3.29 7.95
N VAL A 65 -17.14 -3.34 7.51
CA VAL A 65 -17.54 -3.15 6.10
C VAL A 65 -16.97 -1.87 5.49
N ARG A 66 -16.93 -0.78 6.26
CA ARG A 66 -16.35 0.52 5.84
C ARG A 66 -14.87 0.48 5.45
N GLU A 67 -14.15 -0.58 5.81
CA GLU A 67 -12.75 -0.79 5.42
C GLU A 67 -12.60 -1.68 4.18
N LEU A 68 -13.71 -2.25 3.69
CA LEU A 68 -13.78 -3.14 2.54
C LEU A 68 -14.41 -2.39 1.37
N ASN A 69 -13.60 -1.57 0.69
CA ASN A 69 -14.04 -0.62 -0.35
C ASN A 69 -14.99 -1.23 -1.39
N LEU A 70 -14.70 -2.45 -1.87
CA LEU A 70 -15.57 -3.13 -2.83
C LEU A 70 -16.88 -3.60 -2.21
N LEU A 71 -16.85 -4.05 -0.96
CA LEU A 71 -18.01 -4.61 -0.26
C LEU A 71 -19.01 -3.52 0.17
N ASP A 72 -18.50 -2.34 0.55
CA ASP A 72 -19.30 -1.16 0.95
C ASP A 72 -20.30 -0.72 -0.14
N SER A 73 -20.02 -1.03 -1.40
CA SER A 73 -20.93 -0.74 -2.51
C SER A 73 -22.18 -1.64 -2.52
N PHE A 74 -22.12 -2.84 -1.92
CA PHE A 74 -23.18 -3.87 -2.00
C PHE A 74 -23.82 -4.17 -0.64
N VAL A 75 -23.12 -3.94 0.45
CA VAL A 75 -23.55 -4.24 1.82
C VAL A 75 -24.04 -2.96 2.48
N SER A 76 -25.22 -3.00 3.10
CA SER A 76 -25.78 -1.86 3.85
C SER A 76 -25.17 -1.77 5.23
N HIS A 77 -25.07 -2.89 5.93
CA HIS A 77 -24.48 -3.01 7.26
C HIS A 77 -24.10 -4.45 7.58
N GLU A 78 -23.39 -4.62 8.69
CA GLU A 78 -23.14 -5.92 9.31
C GLU A 78 -24.08 -6.10 10.51
N ASP A 79 -24.70 -7.27 10.61
CA ASP A 79 -25.48 -7.70 11.78
C ASP A 79 -24.74 -8.82 12.54
N GLU A 80 -25.36 -9.37 13.59
CA GLU A 80 -24.76 -10.44 14.41
C GLU A 80 -24.47 -11.74 13.62
N THR A 81 -25.08 -11.90 12.44
CA THR A 81 -25.02 -13.12 11.64
C THR A 81 -24.12 -12.97 10.41
N GLY A 82 -24.01 -11.77 9.84
CA GLY A 82 -23.10 -11.48 8.74
C GLY A 82 -23.43 -10.20 7.97
N TYR A 83 -23.37 -10.28 6.64
CA TYR A 83 -23.55 -9.13 5.77
C TYR A 83 -25.00 -9.01 5.31
N VAL A 84 -25.56 -7.81 5.47
CA VAL A 84 -26.89 -7.47 4.96
C VAL A 84 -26.73 -6.65 3.68
N LEU A 85 -27.30 -7.09 2.57
CA LEU A 85 -27.23 -6.38 1.29
C LEU A 85 -28.01 -5.05 1.34
N LYS A 86 -27.70 -4.15 0.43
CA LYS A 86 -28.48 -2.92 0.22
C LYS A 86 -29.84 -3.23 -0.39
N GLU A 87 -30.83 -2.38 -0.11
CA GLU A 87 -32.22 -2.55 -0.57
C GLU A 87 -32.35 -2.53 -2.10
N ASP A 88 -31.50 -1.82 -2.82
CA ASP A 88 -31.47 -1.80 -4.28
C ASP A 88 -31.05 -3.15 -4.90
N LEU A 89 -30.41 -4.01 -4.11
CA LEU A 89 -30.11 -5.40 -4.45
C LEU A 89 -31.18 -6.38 -3.93
N SER A 90 -32.33 -5.91 -3.46
CA SER A 90 -33.38 -6.80 -2.93
C SER A 90 -34.19 -7.53 -4.00
N SER A 91 -34.06 -7.12 -5.27
CA SER A 91 -34.76 -7.74 -6.39
C SER A 91 -33.89 -8.80 -7.08
N GLN A 92 -34.52 -9.89 -7.54
CA GLN A 92 -33.84 -10.97 -8.24
C GLN A 92 -33.05 -10.46 -9.46
N SER A 93 -33.64 -9.57 -10.26
CA SER A 93 -32.98 -8.97 -11.43
C SER A 93 -31.74 -8.16 -11.05
N ALA A 94 -31.79 -7.36 -9.98
CA ALA A 94 -30.65 -6.58 -9.54
C ALA A 94 -29.52 -7.46 -8.98
N LEU A 95 -29.85 -8.57 -8.29
CA LEU A 95 -28.88 -9.56 -7.84
C LEU A 95 -28.22 -10.29 -9.01
N GLU A 96 -29.00 -10.68 -10.01
CA GLU A 96 -28.48 -11.31 -11.24
C GLU A 96 -27.54 -10.37 -11.98
N ASP A 97 -27.90 -9.09 -12.13
CA ASP A 97 -27.04 -8.07 -12.73
C ASP A 97 -25.74 -7.86 -11.93
N ALA A 98 -25.81 -7.87 -10.60
CA ALA A 98 -24.64 -7.78 -9.74
C ALA A 98 -23.73 -9.02 -9.88
N CYS A 99 -24.32 -10.22 -9.88
CA CYS A 99 -23.59 -11.48 -10.09
C CYS A 99 -22.92 -11.53 -11.47
N ALA A 100 -23.59 -11.03 -12.51
CA ALA A 100 -23.06 -10.97 -13.87
C ALA A 100 -21.87 -10.02 -14.02
N LYS A 101 -21.85 -8.90 -13.27
CA LYS A 101 -20.67 -8.02 -13.17
C LYS A 101 -19.53 -8.67 -12.40
N PHE A 102 -19.85 -9.61 -11.52
CA PHE A 102 -18.90 -10.25 -10.64
C PHE A 102 -18.91 -11.79 -10.73
N PRO A 103 -18.61 -12.39 -11.90
CA PRO A 103 -18.73 -13.83 -12.09
C PRO A 103 -17.66 -14.61 -11.30
N LEU A 104 -18.10 -15.43 -10.35
CA LEU A 104 -17.20 -16.27 -9.55
C LEU A 104 -16.44 -17.28 -10.41
N GLN A 105 -17.13 -17.98 -11.31
CA GLN A 105 -16.55 -19.05 -12.12
C GLN A 105 -15.41 -18.58 -13.03
N GLU A 106 -15.55 -17.39 -13.63
CA GLU A 106 -14.49 -16.81 -14.46
C GLU A 106 -13.25 -16.45 -13.61
N TRP A 107 -13.47 -15.87 -12.43
CA TRP A 107 -12.38 -15.58 -11.51
C TRP A 107 -11.68 -16.86 -11.05
N LEU A 108 -12.43 -17.91 -10.71
CA LEU A 108 -11.85 -19.20 -10.31
C LEU A 108 -11.01 -19.80 -11.44
N LYS A 109 -11.47 -19.76 -12.68
CA LYS A 109 -10.70 -20.24 -13.84
C LYS A 109 -9.33 -19.55 -13.96
N ASN A 110 -9.27 -18.26 -13.65
CA ASN A 110 -8.05 -17.45 -13.80
C ASN A 110 -7.16 -17.46 -12.53
N CYS A 111 -7.75 -17.71 -11.37
CA CYS A 111 -7.08 -17.53 -10.07
C CYS A 111 -6.90 -18.85 -9.28
N GLN A 112 -7.50 -19.96 -9.69
CA GLN A 112 -7.31 -21.23 -8.99
C GLN A 112 -5.89 -21.78 -9.17
N PRO A 113 -5.30 -22.35 -8.10
CA PRO A 113 -4.09 -23.13 -8.24
C PRO A 113 -4.33 -24.35 -9.16
N LEU A 114 -3.43 -24.60 -10.12
CA LEU A 114 -3.52 -25.74 -11.04
C LEU A 114 -3.39 -27.12 -10.35
N LYS A 115 -2.91 -27.15 -9.10
CA LYS A 115 -2.76 -28.36 -8.29
C LYS A 115 -3.17 -28.05 -6.85
N ARG A 116 -3.75 -29.05 -6.18
CA ARG A 116 -4.03 -29.01 -4.73
C ARG A 116 -2.73 -28.68 -3.97
N ASP A 117 -2.83 -27.85 -2.94
CA ASP A 117 -1.71 -27.35 -2.09
C ASP A 117 -0.73 -26.37 -2.77
N LYS A 118 -1.03 -25.87 -3.97
CA LYS A 118 -0.30 -24.75 -4.58
C LYS A 118 -0.96 -23.42 -4.22
N ARG A 119 -0.17 -22.34 -4.26
CA ARG A 119 -0.67 -20.98 -4.18
C ARG A 119 -1.27 -20.57 -5.53
N CYS A 120 -2.20 -19.61 -5.54
CA CYS A 120 -2.71 -19.03 -6.78
C CYS A 120 -1.60 -18.26 -7.51
N PRO A 121 -1.76 -17.93 -8.81
CA PRO A 121 -0.78 -17.14 -9.54
C PRO A 121 -0.37 -15.86 -8.79
N MET A 122 -1.32 -15.12 -8.21
CA MET A 122 -1.04 -13.90 -7.44
C MET A 122 -0.11 -14.16 -6.24
N HIS A 123 -0.43 -15.14 -5.40
CA HIS A 123 0.38 -15.47 -4.22
C HIS A 123 1.63 -16.33 -4.52
N THR A 124 1.76 -16.88 -5.73
CA THR A 124 2.95 -17.60 -6.22
C THR A 124 3.95 -16.63 -6.87
N ASN A 125 3.45 -15.60 -7.56
CA ASN A 125 4.22 -14.65 -8.35
C ASN A 125 4.79 -13.47 -7.55
N SER A 126 4.81 -13.51 -6.21
CA SER A 126 5.54 -12.51 -5.40
C SER A 126 7.02 -12.37 -5.80
N ARG A 127 7.60 -13.36 -6.50
CA ARG A 127 8.94 -13.25 -7.10
C ARG A 127 8.96 -12.61 -8.50
N HIS A 128 7.89 -12.72 -9.28
CA HIS A 128 7.82 -12.17 -10.64
C HIS A 128 7.70 -10.65 -10.66
N ILE A 129 7.17 -10.02 -9.61
CA ILE A 129 7.12 -8.56 -9.55
C ILE A 129 8.53 -7.93 -9.51
N PHE A 130 9.53 -8.64 -8.99
CA PHE A 130 10.93 -8.22 -9.07
C PHE A 130 11.51 -8.29 -10.49
N ASN A 131 10.84 -8.99 -11.41
CA ASN A 131 11.15 -8.95 -12.84
C ASN A 131 10.37 -7.85 -13.58
N SER A 132 9.48 -7.13 -12.89
CA SER A 132 8.72 -5.99 -13.39
C SER A 132 9.30 -4.66 -12.90
N ALA A 133 10.61 -4.63 -12.59
CA ALA A 133 11.29 -3.43 -12.15
C ALA A 133 11.04 -2.26 -13.14
N ASP A 134 11.06 -2.55 -14.45
CA ASP A 134 10.82 -1.58 -15.52
C ASP A 134 9.44 -0.89 -15.49
N LEU A 135 8.51 -1.34 -14.63
CA LEU A 135 7.16 -0.78 -14.48
C LEU A 135 6.98 -0.05 -13.14
N TRP A 136 8.06 0.22 -12.39
CA TRP A 136 7.95 0.83 -11.06
C TRP A 136 7.29 2.22 -11.11
N GLU A 137 7.43 2.96 -12.22
CA GLU A 137 6.83 4.29 -12.41
C GLU A 137 5.30 4.23 -12.38
N ASP A 138 4.70 3.33 -13.15
CA ASP A 138 3.25 3.11 -13.20
C ASP A 138 2.73 2.66 -11.83
N MET A 139 3.44 1.72 -11.20
CA MET A 139 3.12 1.25 -9.85
C MET A 139 3.17 2.39 -8.83
N TRP A 140 4.17 3.26 -8.91
CA TRP A 140 4.31 4.42 -8.04
C TRP A 140 3.21 5.45 -8.29
N ALA A 141 2.81 5.67 -9.55
CA ALA A 141 1.74 6.60 -9.89
C ALA A 141 0.41 6.20 -9.24
N GLU A 142 0.08 4.91 -9.27
CA GLU A 142 -1.17 4.35 -8.71
C GLU A 142 -1.22 4.33 -7.17
N MET A 143 -0.08 4.47 -6.49
CA MET A 143 -0.04 4.42 -5.03
C MET A 143 -0.67 5.65 -4.36
N SER A 144 -1.38 5.37 -3.26
CA SER A 144 -1.92 6.40 -2.37
C SER A 144 -0.82 7.17 -1.63
N SER A 145 -1.13 8.39 -1.17
CA SER A 145 -0.19 9.24 -0.43
C SER A 145 0.34 8.59 0.86
N SER A 146 -0.47 7.78 1.54
CA SER A 146 -0.06 7.04 2.75
C SER A 146 0.97 5.96 2.42
N GLN A 147 0.77 5.22 1.32
CA GLN A 147 1.74 4.24 0.83
C GLN A 147 3.05 4.92 0.44
N LYS A 148 2.98 6.02 -0.31
CA LYS A 148 4.15 6.82 -0.70
C LYS A 148 4.94 7.28 0.53
N THR A 149 4.25 7.75 1.56
CA THR A 149 4.88 8.15 2.83
C THR A 149 5.57 6.98 3.54
N CYS A 150 4.93 5.80 3.58
CA CYS A 150 5.49 4.60 4.19
C CYS A 150 6.73 4.09 3.43
N ILE A 151 6.69 4.12 2.10
CA ILE A 151 7.80 3.72 1.23
C ILE A 151 9.00 4.64 1.45
N CYS A 152 8.77 5.95 1.43
CA CYS A 152 9.78 6.99 1.63
C CYS A 152 10.34 7.07 3.07
N THR A 153 9.77 6.32 4.03
CA THR A 153 10.32 6.22 5.38
C THR A 153 11.18 4.98 5.49
N VAL A 154 12.50 5.13 5.40
CA VAL A 154 13.47 4.03 5.45
C VAL A 154 13.87 3.75 6.88
N ASN A 155 13.91 2.47 7.29
CA ASN A 155 14.43 2.08 8.59
C ASN A 155 15.95 2.32 8.63
N ALA A 156 16.42 3.08 9.61
CA ALA A 156 17.83 3.48 9.67
C ALA A 156 18.78 2.30 9.95
N GLU A 157 18.37 1.33 10.78
CA GLU A 157 19.17 0.14 11.09
C GLU A 157 19.30 -0.76 9.85
N GLU A 158 18.20 -1.00 9.15
CA GLU A 158 18.21 -1.75 7.88
C GLU A 158 19.13 -1.07 6.86
N LEU A 159 19.05 0.26 6.73
CA LEU A 159 19.92 0.98 5.81
C LEU A 159 21.39 0.91 6.23
N HIS A 160 21.69 1.07 7.52
CA HIS A 160 23.06 0.94 8.03
C HIS A 160 23.66 -0.42 7.68
N ASP A 161 22.94 -1.51 7.94
CA ASP A 161 23.40 -2.87 7.62
C ASP A 161 23.62 -3.05 6.12
N LYS A 162 22.73 -2.49 5.29
CA LYS A 162 22.85 -2.57 3.83
C LYS A 162 24.00 -1.73 3.29
N LEU A 163 24.24 -0.54 3.84
CA LEU A 163 25.40 0.28 3.52
C LEU A 163 26.69 -0.42 3.92
N TRP A 164 26.72 -1.04 5.10
CA TRP A 164 27.88 -1.78 5.55
C TRP A 164 28.18 -2.98 4.65
N GLN A 165 27.18 -3.79 4.31
CA GLN A 165 27.30 -4.90 3.36
C GLN A 165 27.76 -4.42 1.98
N HIS A 166 27.19 -3.32 1.48
CA HIS A 166 27.59 -2.70 0.21
C HIS A 166 29.07 -2.31 0.22
N CYS A 167 29.50 -1.65 1.30
CA CYS A 167 30.85 -1.17 1.49
C CYS A 167 31.89 -2.29 1.70
N THR A 168 31.56 -3.31 2.48
CA THR A 168 32.53 -4.29 2.98
C THR A 168 32.50 -5.61 2.25
N ASP A 169 31.31 -6.10 1.90
CA ASP A 169 31.14 -7.43 1.29
C ASP A 169 31.06 -7.35 -0.23
N LYS A 170 30.32 -6.37 -0.77
CA LYS A 170 30.10 -6.25 -2.22
C LYS A 170 31.26 -5.54 -2.94
N HIS A 171 31.67 -4.37 -2.44
CA HIS A 171 32.63 -3.50 -3.13
C HIS A 171 34.00 -3.37 -2.46
N HIS A 172 34.17 -3.93 -1.25
CA HIS A 172 35.44 -3.93 -0.52
C HIS A 172 36.11 -2.54 -0.44
N LEU A 173 35.32 -1.49 -0.23
CA LEU A 173 35.79 -0.11 -0.17
C LEU A 173 36.85 0.06 0.92
N CYS A 174 37.87 0.87 0.66
CA CYS A 174 38.86 1.24 1.66
C CYS A 174 38.21 2.05 2.80
N LYS A 175 38.90 2.15 3.95
CA LYS A 175 38.38 2.84 5.15
C LYS A 175 37.86 4.25 4.85
N ASP A 176 38.60 5.03 4.06
CA ASP A 176 38.23 6.42 3.78
C ASP A 176 37.02 6.52 2.85
N CYS A 177 36.94 5.67 1.82
CA CYS A 177 35.75 5.58 0.98
C CYS A 177 34.52 5.17 1.79
N ARG A 178 34.65 4.20 2.70
CA ARG A 178 33.55 3.80 3.60
C ARG A 178 33.09 4.94 4.49
N ASN A 179 34.02 5.72 5.05
CA ASN A 179 33.66 6.89 5.87
C ASN A 179 32.88 7.92 5.05
N ASN A 180 33.22 8.13 3.78
CA ASN A 180 32.46 9.02 2.90
C ASN A 180 31.06 8.50 2.61
N VAL A 181 30.87 7.18 2.40
CA VAL A 181 29.54 6.58 2.23
C VAL A 181 28.70 6.73 3.51
N MET A 182 29.30 6.45 4.67
CA MET A 182 28.62 6.53 5.96
C MET A 182 28.37 7.96 6.44
N TRP A 183 29.06 8.95 5.87
CA TRP A 183 28.92 10.37 6.28
C TRP A 183 27.48 10.87 6.15
N ALA A 184 26.81 10.62 5.02
CA ALA A 184 25.44 11.08 4.79
C ALA A 184 24.46 10.39 5.74
N PHE A 185 24.64 9.08 5.96
CA PHE A 185 23.88 8.32 6.94
C PHE A 185 24.03 8.90 8.35
N ASP A 186 25.28 9.16 8.76
CA ASP A 186 25.60 9.72 10.06
C ASP A 186 24.97 11.12 10.21
N LYS A 187 25.05 11.98 9.19
CA LYS A 187 24.43 13.31 9.19
C LYS A 187 22.91 13.27 9.34
N LEU A 188 22.25 12.29 8.73
CA LEU A 188 20.79 12.14 8.81
C LEU A 188 20.31 11.51 10.12
N THR A 189 21.17 10.77 10.83
CA THR A 189 20.78 10.01 12.04
C THR A 189 21.33 10.60 13.34
N LYS A 190 22.48 11.28 13.29
CA LYS A 190 23.17 11.87 14.44
C LYS A 190 23.10 13.40 14.35
N LYS A 191 22.28 14.00 15.22
CA LYS A 191 22.01 15.45 15.21
C LYS A 191 23.22 16.31 15.65
N ASP A 192 24.16 15.73 16.41
CA ASP A 192 25.28 16.45 17.02
C ASP A 192 26.65 15.99 16.48
N LEU A 193 26.82 15.99 15.16
CA LEU A 193 28.14 15.78 14.57
C LEU A 193 28.94 17.08 14.57
N PRO A 194 30.22 17.06 14.99
CA PRO A 194 31.05 18.24 14.95
C PRO A 194 31.12 18.79 13.51
N PRO A 195 31.07 20.12 13.33
CA PRO A 195 31.23 20.73 12.02
C PRO A 195 32.63 20.40 11.47
N VAL A 196 32.69 20.03 10.19
CA VAL A 196 33.94 19.70 9.49
C VAL A 196 33.96 20.43 8.16
N GLY A 197 35.02 21.20 7.92
CA GLY A 197 35.15 22.05 6.73
C GLY A 197 34.68 23.48 6.99
N SER A 198 34.76 24.32 5.96
CA SER A 198 34.26 25.69 5.97
C SER A 198 32.73 25.74 6.04
N GLU A 199 32.17 26.89 6.44
CA GLU A 199 30.71 27.08 6.48
C GLU A 199 30.06 26.87 5.10
N ALA A 200 30.71 27.35 4.03
CA ALA A 200 30.23 27.17 2.66
C ALA A 200 30.21 25.69 2.22
N GLU A 201 31.21 24.89 2.61
CA GLU A 201 31.22 23.45 2.33
C GLU A 201 30.10 22.73 3.09
N GLN A 202 29.85 23.11 4.35
CA GLN A 202 28.78 22.54 5.16
C GLN A 202 27.40 22.87 4.60
N GLU A 203 27.19 24.10 4.12
CA GLU A 203 25.94 24.52 3.48
C GLU A 203 25.70 23.75 2.17
N ALA A 204 26.73 23.58 1.34
CA ALA A 204 26.65 22.81 0.10
C ALA A 204 26.36 21.32 0.35
N GLU A 205 26.97 20.74 1.39
CA GLU A 205 26.74 19.37 1.84
C GLU A 205 25.30 19.17 2.34
N LEU A 206 24.80 20.11 3.15
CA LEU A 206 23.43 20.07 3.64
C LEU A 206 22.42 20.22 2.50
N ALA A 207 22.64 21.14 1.57
CA ALA A 207 21.82 21.30 0.38
C ALA A 207 21.77 20.02 -0.47
N SER A 208 22.91 19.32 -0.58
CA SER A 208 22.99 18.03 -1.28
C SER A 208 22.14 16.95 -0.61
N LEU A 209 22.07 16.91 0.72
CA LEU A 209 21.20 16.01 1.46
C LEU A 209 19.72 16.40 1.32
N GLN A 210 19.41 17.69 1.46
CA GLN A 210 18.06 18.25 1.36
C GLN A 210 17.42 18.05 -0.02
N ALA A 211 18.22 17.85 -1.07
CA ALA A 211 17.71 17.49 -2.39
C ALA A 211 16.94 16.16 -2.40
N TYR A 212 17.28 15.23 -1.49
CA TYR A 212 16.74 13.88 -1.48
C TYR A 212 15.98 13.53 -0.18
N PHE A 213 16.38 14.13 0.94
CA PHE A 213 15.91 13.73 2.28
C PHE A 213 15.30 14.91 3.05
N ASP A 214 14.23 14.62 3.77
CA ASP A 214 13.68 15.49 4.81
C ASP A 214 14.60 15.39 6.04
N VAL A 215 15.62 16.25 6.07
CA VAL A 215 16.67 16.25 7.10
C VAL A 215 16.07 16.48 8.50
N ASP A 216 15.02 17.30 8.62
CA ASP A 216 14.40 17.63 9.90
C ASP A 216 13.63 16.45 10.50
N LYS A 217 12.98 15.64 9.65
CA LYS A 217 12.26 14.43 10.07
C LYS A 217 13.17 13.22 10.24
N SER A 218 14.31 13.21 9.56
CA SER A 218 15.29 12.14 9.68
C SER A 218 15.94 12.15 11.07
N LYS A 219 16.08 10.96 11.65
CA LYS A 219 16.59 10.76 13.01
C LYS A 219 17.04 9.33 13.22
N GLU A 220 17.58 9.07 14.41
CA GLU A 220 17.80 7.71 14.90
C GLU A 220 16.52 6.87 14.75
N GLY A 221 16.65 5.73 14.06
CA GLY A 221 15.57 4.80 13.72
C GLY A 221 14.89 5.01 12.36
N SER A 222 14.83 6.24 11.81
CA SER A 222 14.12 6.50 10.55
C SER A 222 14.74 7.61 9.71
N ILE A 223 14.95 7.34 8.41
CA ILE A 223 15.37 8.31 7.41
C ILE A 223 14.22 8.59 6.46
N CYS A 224 13.88 9.87 6.28
CA CYS A 224 12.74 10.30 5.47
C CYS A 224 13.23 10.81 4.12
N VAL A 225 12.87 10.10 3.05
CA VAL A 225 13.12 10.51 1.66
C VAL A 225 11.99 11.43 1.20
N HIS A 226 12.30 12.46 0.42
CA HIS A 226 11.28 13.25 -0.25
C HIS A 226 10.59 12.41 -1.32
N ALA A 227 9.26 12.28 -1.26
CA ALA A 227 8.51 11.55 -2.28
C ALA A 227 8.79 12.04 -3.72
N PRO A 228 8.94 13.35 -4.00
CA PRO A 228 9.35 13.83 -5.32
C PRO A 228 10.76 13.41 -5.76
N ALA A 229 11.65 13.08 -4.83
CA ALA A 229 13.03 12.67 -5.13
C ALA A 229 13.14 11.18 -5.49
N LEU A 230 12.08 10.38 -5.24
CA LEU A 230 12.10 8.93 -5.49
C LEU A 230 12.49 8.58 -6.93
N PRO A 231 11.92 9.20 -7.99
CA PRO A 231 12.33 8.91 -9.36
C PRO A 231 13.83 9.13 -9.59
N THR A 232 14.37 10.26 -9.14
CA THR A 232 15.80 10.57 -9.30
C THR A 232 16.68 9.54 -8.60
N ILE A 233 16.29 9.06 -7.43
CA ILE A 233 17.04 8.04 -6.68
C ILE A 233 16.96 6.68 -7.39
N LEU A 234 15.81 6.32 -7.96
CA LEU A 234 15.65 5.05 -8.66
C LEU A 234 16.40 5.02 -10.00
N TYR A 235 16.35 6.09 -10.79
CA TYR A 235 17.17 6.19 -12.00
C TYR A 235 18.66 6.14 -11.69
N HIS A 236 19.10 6.84 -10.64
CA HIS A 236 20.49 6.76 -10.18
C HIS A 236 20.91 5.32 -9.82
N TYR A 237 20.01 4.56 -9.19
CA TYR A 237 20.25 3.15 -8.90
C TYR A 237 20.32 2.29 -10.16
N GLU A 238 19.41 2.49 -11.13
CA GLU A 238 19.39 1.77 -12.41
C GLU A 238 20.64 2.05 -13.25
N ASP A 239 21.01 3.32 -13.39
CA ASP A 239 22.23 3.76 -14.10
C ASP A 239 23.47 3.13 -13.46
N THR A 240 23.54 3.14 -12.13
CA THR A 240 24.63 2.49 -11.40
C THR A 240 24.72 0.98 -11.70
N LEU A 241 23.59 0.28 -11.78
CA LEU A 241 23.59 -1.15 -12.10
C LEU A 241 24.05 -1.41 -13.55
N ALA A 242 23.64 -0.54 -14.48
CA ALA A 242 24.07 -0.62 -15.86
C ALA A 242 25.59 -0.43 -15.97
N GLU A 243 26.14 0.59 -15.31
CA GLU A 243 27.59 0.84 -15.25
C GLU A 243 28.36 -0.35 -14.63
N GLU A 244 27.84 -0.96 -13.56
CA GLU A 244 28.46 -2.15 -12.96
C GLU A 244 28.53 -3.34 -13.92
N SER A 245 27.49 -3.50 -14.75
CA SER A 245 27.39 -4.60 -15.71
C SER A 245 28.41 -4.46 -16.84
N GLU A 246 28.72 -3.21 -17.24
CA GLU A 246 29.66 -2.91 -18.31
C GLU A 246 31.12 -2.86 -17.81
N ASN A 247 31.36 -2.37 -16.58
CA ASN A 247 32.70 -2.05 -16.07
C ASN A 247 33.13 -2.87 -14.84
N SER A 248 32.85 -4.17 -14.84
CA SER A 248 33.18 -5.09 -13.72
C SER A 248 34.66 -5.18 -13.31
N SER A 249 35.59 -4.61 -14.09
CA SER A 249 37.04 -4.68 -13.84
C SER A 249 37.64 -3.49 -13.07
N LYS A 250 36.92 -2.36 -12.95
CA LYS A 250 37.38 -1.22 -12.15
C LYS A 250 36.87 -1.35 -10.71
N GLY A 251 37.79 -1.31 -9.74
CA GLY A 251 37.43 -1.22 -8.33
C GLY A 251 36.56 0.01 -8.07
N ARG A 252 35.47 -0.16 -7.31
CA ARG A 252 34.55 0.94 -6.96
C ARG A 252 35.18 1.79 -5.84
N HIS A 253 35.06 3.11 -5.94
CA HIS A 253 35.63 4.04 -4.97
C HIS A 253 34.70 5.24 -4.71
N ALA A 254 34.73 5.74 -3.48
CA ALA A 254 34.00 6.95 -3.06
C ALA A 254 35.00 7.97 -2.45
N PRO A 255 35.84 8.62 -3.27
CA PRO A 255 36.94 9.46 -2.77
C PRO A 255 36.46 10.75 -2.10
N THR A 256 35.22 11.19 -2.38
CA THR A 256 34.63 12.41 -1.82
C THR A 256 33.32 12.08 -1.10
N ARG A 257 32.86 12.98 -0.20
CA ARG A 257 31.54 12.87 0.43
C ARG A 257 30.41 12.85 -0.59
N GLN A 258 30.53 13.59 -1.69
CA GLN A 258 29.55 13.55 -2.78
C GLN A 258 29.50 12.18 -3.46
N ALA A 259 30.67 11.57 -3.72
CA ALA A 259 30.71 10.20 -4.21
C ALA A 259 30.15 9.21 -3.17
N GLY A 260 30.40 9.44 -1.88
CA GLY A 260 29.80 8.68 -0.80
C GLY A 260 28.27 8.78 -0.74
N LEU A 261 27.73 9.98 -0.92
CA LEU A 261 26.28 10.21 -1.04
C LEU A 261 25.71 9.46 -2.24
N SER A 262 26.37 9.51 -3.40
CA SER A 262 26.00 8.74 -4.59
C SER A 262 25.91 7.23 -4.33
N GLU A 263 26.89 6.65 -3.63
CA GLU A 263 26.85 5.25 -3.20
C GLU A 263 25.69 4.97 -2.23
N MET A 264 25.44 5.87 -1.28
CA MET A 264 24.31 5.76 -0.36
C MET A 264 22.98 5.79 -1.12
N LEU A 265 22.83 6.69 -2.09
CA LEU A 265 21.63 6.77 -2.94
C LEU A 265 21.40 5.50 -3.75
N CYS A 266 22.45 4.82 -4.21
CA CYS A 266 22.33 3.51 -4.85
C CYS A 266 21.71 2.47 -3.89
N VAL A 267 22.17 2.40 -2.63
CA VAL A 267 21.62 1.48 -1.62
C VAL A 267 20.19 1.86 -1.23
N VAL A 268 19.91 3.15 -1.06
CA VAL A 268 18.55 3.66 -0.79
C VAL A 268 17.62 3.33 -1.96
N GLY A 269 18.04 3.55 -3.20
CA GLY A 269 17.26 3.23 -4.39
C GLY A 269 16.87 1.75 -4.46
N ARG A 270 17.81 0.85 -4.16
CA ARG A 270 17.51 -0.59 -4.04
C ARG A 270 16.41 -0.89 -3.01
N LEU A 271 16.45 -0.24 -1.84
CA LEU A 271 15.45 -0.43 -0.79
C LEU A 271 14.10 0.14 -1.19
N LEU A 272 14.09 1.36 -1.74
CA LEU A 272 12.87 2.02 -2.21
C LEU A 272 12.20 1.22 -3.32
N LEU A 273 12.95 0.76 -4.33
CA LEU A 273 12.40 -0.07 -5.41
C LEU A 273 11.73 -1.32 -4.84
N ARG A 274 12.40 -2.04 -3.93
CA ARG A 274 11.78 -3.21 -3.27
C ARG A 274 10.49 -2.83 -2.54
N LYS A 275 10.47 -1.71 -1.83
CA LYS A 275 9.29 -1.22 -1.12
C LYS A 275 8.15 -0.84 -2.07
N VAL A 276 8.44 -0.21 -3.21
CA VAL A 276 7.44 0.07 -4.25
C VAL A 276 6.83 -1.24 -4.74
N LEU A 277 7.65 -2.17 -5.22
CA LEU A 277 7.16 -3.44 -5.76
C LEU A 277 6.35 -4.21 -4.71
N THR A 278 6.85 -4.36 -3.49
CA THR A 278 6.15 -5.13 -2.45
C THR A 278 4.88 -4.46 -1.94
N SER A 279 4.85 -3.13 -1.83
CA SER A 279 3.64 -2.38 -1.46
C SER A 279 2.57 -2.51 -2.54
N TYR A 280 2.96 -2.41 -3.82
CA TYR A 280 2.04 -2.56 -4.95
C TYR A 280 1.46 -3.97 -5.01
N GLN A 281 2.29 -5.00 -4.88
CA GLN A 281 1.85 -6.40 -4.82
C GLN A 281 0.84 -6.63 -3.68
N SER A 282 1.11 -6.05 -2.50
CA SER A 282 0.21 -6.16 -1.35
C SER A 282 -1.15 -5.52 -1.64
N SER A 283 -1.19 -4.40 -2.38
CA SER A 283 -2.43 -3.77 -2.82
C SER A 283 -3.20 -4.63 -3.82
N LEU A 284 -2.52 -5.22 -4.80
CA LEU A 284 -3.16 -6.14 -5.76
C LEU A 284 -3.72 -7.39 -5.07
N GLU A 285 -2.99 -7.95 -4.12
CA GLU A 285 -3.44 -9.08 -3.30
C GLU A 285 -4.68 -8.72 -2.48
N GLU A 286 -4.67 -7.55 -1.83
CA GLU A 286 -5.81 -7.04 -1.07
C GLU A 286 -7.04 -6.84 -1.96
N GLU A 287 -6.89 -6.19 -3.11
CA GLU A 287 -7.98 -5.98 -4.07
C GLU A 287 -8.55 -7.32 -4.56
N GLN A 288 -7.69 -8.25 -4.97
CA GLN A 288 -8.11 -9.57 -5.43
C GLN A 288 -8.86 -10.35 -4.34
N ASN A 289 -8.42 -10.25 -3.09
CA ASN A 289 -9.08 -10.90 -1.97
C ASN A 289 -10.45 -10.25 -1.67
N GLN A 290 -10.58 -8.92 -1.79
CA GLN A 290 -11.89 -8.25 -1.69
C GLN A 290 -12.83 -8.64 -2.84
N GLN A 291 -12.32 -8.76 -4.07
CA GLN A 291 -13.10 -9.25 -5.21
C GLN A 291 -13.59 -10.69 -4.97
N LEU A 292 -12.74 -11.58 -4.44
CA LEU A 292 -13.14 -12.94 -4.09
C LEU A 292 -14.23 -12.94 -3.01
N LEU A 293 -14.08 -12.13 -1.96
CA LEU A 293 -15.09 -11.99 -0.90
C LEU A 293 -16.44 -11.57 -1.47
N LEU A 294 -16.47 -10.53 -2.32
CA LEU A 294 -17.69 -10.06 -2.98
C LEU A 294 -18.30 -11.13 -3.88
N ARG A 295 -17.48 -11.85 -4.65
CA ARG A 295 -17.96 -12.94 -5.52
C ARG A 295 -18.63 -14.05 -4.71
N LEU A 296 -17.98 -14.50 -3.63
CA LEU A 296 -18.51 -15.54 -2.73
C LEU A 296 -19.78 -15.10 -2.02
N LEU A 297 -19.89 -13.81 -1.68
CA LEU A 297 -21.10 -13.21 -1.12
C LEU A 297 -22.24 -13.24 -2.15
N LEU A 298 -22.02 -12.68 -3.34
CA LEU A 298 -23.06 -12.55 -4.36
C LEU A 298 -23.54 -13.91 -4.88
N SER A 299 -22.62 -14.85 -5.12
CA SER A 299 -23.01 -16.18 -5.60
C SER A 299 -23.83 -16.98 -4.58
N HIS A 300 -23.99 -16.51 -3.33
CA HIS A 300 -24.83 -17.18 -2.33
C HIS A 300 -26.31 -17.07 -2.70
N PHE A 301 -26.66 -16.03 -3.46
CA PHE A 301 -28.03 -15.71 -3.85
C PHE A 301 -28.36 -16.14 -5.28
N HIS A 302 -27.42 -16.81 -5.96
CA HIS A 302 -27.55 -17.26 -7.35
C HIS A 302 -27.73 -18.79 -7.46
N GLU A 303 -27.86 -19.50 -6.34
CA GLU A 303 -28.09 -20.95 -6.28
C GLU A 303 -29.58 -21.32 -6.15
#